data_AF-A0A524MWW1-F1
#
_entry.id   AF-A0A524MWW1-F1
#
_cell.length_a   1.000
_cell.length_b   1.000
_cell.length_c   1.000
_cell.angle_alpha   90.00
_cell.angle_beta   90.00
_cell.angle_gamma   90.00
#
_symmetry.space_group_name_H-M   'P 1'
#
loop_
_entity.id
_entity.type
_entity.pdbx_description
1 polymer ?
#
loop_
_entity_poly.entity_id
_entity_poly.type
_entity_poly.pdbx_seq_one_letter_code
_entity_poly.pdbx_strand_id
1 'polypeptide(L)'
;MSRTLNTVVAVALLSLFPAMSLYAGTQAPNYTEDQAILIATQFLKNSPTFHFDGMEDTIELITVYTVRMPYTWTVTLKFTSRNAGYGDRSGEMVATVLTEHTMVIVVSVGEVISAVTDEAYNELTSTMQNMPKSPLKEAEDIASEWLKKAPTFSFDGIQGTMSVIDGVIAESYPEQYFITISFDCSHAGYGDRTDMMLAQVVTQHEAVVVVSSNQIQSAVIDGEWDEFKVGEEANSDILSSEDAVNIAIQYLKENYHEASDLEIGAEWSVSNLTPEGLLGASTIEYMGDGWTIKVSYPVVWKPTYMVQIENTSGFTWTGSVDQNGSVTEITE
;
A
#
# COMPACT_ATOMS: atom_id res chain seq x y z
N MET A 1 7.19 22.09 -70.21
CA MET A 1 5.72 21.97 -70.26
C MET A 1 5.36 20.64 -69.60
N SER A 2 4.62 20.73 -68.50
CA SER A 2 4.29 19.71 -67.51
C SER A 2 3.34 18.62 -68.00
N ARG A 3 3.36 17.46 -67.32
CA ARG A 3 2.19 16.63 -66.95
C ARG A 3 2.67 15.61 -65.87
N THR A 4 2.35 15.80 -64.59
CA THR A 4 1.17 15.26 -63.82
C THR A 4 1.17 13.73 -63.74
N LEU A 5 0.79 13.01 -62.68
CA LEU A 5 0.42 13.19 -61.27
C LEU A 5 0.06 11.74 -60.79
N ASN A 6 0.36 11.37 -59.54
CA ASN A 6 -0.26 10.37 -58.63
C ASN A 6 -1.12 9.18 -59.16
N THR A 7 -1.09 8.03 -58.43
CA THR A 7 -2.14 7.56 -57.45
C THR A 7 -2.21 6.01 -57.33
N VAL A 8 -1.89 5.49 -56.13
CA VAL A 8 -2.53 4.42 -55.29
C VAL A 8 -2.96 3.06 -55.91
N VAL A 9 -2.68 1.94 -55.21
CA VAL A 9 -3.65 0.96 -54.64
C VAL A 9 -2.91 -0.20 -53.94
N ALA A 10 -3.29 -0.44 -52.69
CA ALA A 10 -2.91 -1.57 -51.83
C ALA A 10 -3.68 -2.86 -52.19
N VAL A 11 -3.17 -4.04 -51.80
CA VAL A 11 -3.94 -5.17 -51.20
C VAL A 11 -2.98 -6.31 -50.84
N ALA A 12 -3.13 -6.80 -49.61
CA ALA A 12 -2.40 -7.88 -48.96
C ALA A 12 -2.76 -9.28 -49.49
N LEU A 13 -1.89 -10.27 -49.27
CA LEU A 13 -2.31 -11.64 -48.90
C LEU A 13 -1.14 -12.47 -48.32
N LEU A 14 -1.45 -13.07 -47.17
CA LEU A 14 -0.62 -13.84 -46.26
C LEU A 14 -0.06 -15.15 -46.83
N SER A 15 0.97 -15.61 -46.11
CA SER A 15 1.25 -16.99 -45.68
C SER A 15 2.38 -17.73 -46.41
N LEU A 16 3.49 -17.93 -45.67
CA LEU A 16 4.10 -19.23 -45.40
C LEU A 16 5.35 -19.03 -44.51
N PHE A 17 5.15 -19.07 -43.19
CA PHE A 17 6.18 -19.62 -42.29
C PHE A 17 6.13 -21.14 -42.43
N PRO A 18 7.29 -21.84 -42.40
CA PRO A 18 7.65 -22.49 -41.14
C PRO A 18 9.15 -22.48 -40.80
N ALA A 19 9.41 -22.10 -39.55
CA ALA A 19 10.27 -22.74 -38.55
C ALA A 19 11.69 -23.27 -38.90
N MET A 20 12.70 -22.55 -38.39
CA MET A 20 13.94 -23.08 -37.77
C MET A 20 14.69 -21.87 -37.14
N SER A 21 14.35 -21.41 -35.93
CA SER A 21 14.67 -21.91 -34.58
C SER A 21 16.14 -21.84 -34.15
N LEU A 22 16.38 -20.98 -33.15
CA LEU A 22 17.38 -21.05 -32.07
C LEU A 22 18.86 -20.78 -32.42
N TYR A 23 19.33 -19.56 -32.13
CA TYR A 23 20.23 -19.26 -30.99
C TYR A 23 20.71 -17.80 -31.08
N ALA A 24 20.01 -16.92 -30.38
CA ALA A 24 20.54 -15.77 -29.65
C ALA A 24 19.34 -15.06 -29.02
N GLY A 25 18.77 -15.68 -27.97
CA GLY A 25 18.10 -14.88 -26.97
C GLY A 25 19.17 -13.97 -26.38
N THR A 26 19.26 -12.73 -26.86
CA THR A 26 19.88 -11.68 -26.07
C THR A 26 19.03 -11.61 -24.81
N GLN A 27 19.58 -12.10 -23.70
CA GLN A 27 19.08 -11.78 -22.38
C GLN A 27 18.77 -10.27 -22.41
N ALA A 28 17.50 -9.90 -22.18
CA ALA A 28 17.24 -8.54 -21.74
C ALA A 28 18.23 -8.30 -20.58
N PRO A 29 18.98 -7.19 -20.56
CA PRO A 29 19.91 -6.97 -19.44
C PRO A 29 19.09 -7.15 -18.18
N ASN A 30 19.46 -8.16 -17.37
CA ASN A 30 18.83 -8.42 -16.08
C ASN A 30 19.23 -7.24 -15.20
N TYR A 31 18.51 -6.13 -15.36
CA TYR A 31 18.67 -4.95 -14.57
C TYR A 31 17.97 -5.22 -13.25
N THR A 32 18.73 -5.31 -12.17
CA THR A 32 18.26 -5.75 -10.84
C THR A 32 18.16 -4.58 -9.87
N GLU A 33 17.42 -4.80 -8.78
CA GLU A 33 17.36 -3.86 -7.66
C GLU A 33 18.75 -3.48 -7.13
N ASP A 34 19.63 -4.48 -6.89
CA ASP A 34 21.01 -4.25 -6.46
C ASP A 34 21.78 -3.32 -7.41
N GLN A 35 21.55 -3.45 -8.72
CA GLN A 35 22.18 -2.58 -9.72
C GLN A 35 21.59 -1.16 -9.68
N ALA A 36 20.30 -1.02 -9.43
CA ALA A 36 19.67 0.28 -9.22
C ALA A 36 20.20 0.98 -7.96
N ILE A 37 20.32 0.27 -6.85
CA ILE A 37 20.94 0.78 -5.61
C ILE A 37 22.38 1.21 -5.86
N LEU A 38 23.16 0.39 -6.57
CA LEU A 38 24.56 0.71 -6.90
C LEU A 38 24.66 1.98 -7.76
N ILE A 39 23.83 2.11 -8.80
CA ILE A 39 23.82 3.28 -9.69
C ILE A 39 23.36 4.53 -8.95
N ALA A 40 22.31 4.43 -8.13
CA ALA A 40 21.83 5.53 -7.30
C ALA A 40 22.89 5.99 -6.29
N THR A 41 23.56 5.05 -5.62
CA THR A 41 24.65 5.35 -4.68
C THR A 41 25.82 6.02 -5.37
N GLN A 42 26.18 5.53 -6.56
CA GLN A 42 27.24 6.13 -7.36
C GLN A 42 26.86 7.53 -7.86
N PHE A 43 25.60 7.74 -8.25
CA PHE A 43 25.10 9.06 -8.61
C PHE A 43 25.17 10.02 -7.41
N LEU A 44 24.66 9.61 -6.24
CA LEU A 44 24.72 10.41 -5.01
C LEU A 44 26.15 10.89 -4.75
N LYS A 45 27.14 9.98 -4.76
CA LYS A 45 28.55 10.32 -4.50
C LYS A 45 29.14 11.34 -5.48
N ASN A 46 28.59 11.43 -6.69
CA ASN A 46 29.02 12.37 -7.72
C ASN A 46 28.06 13.56 -7.88
N SER A 47 26.97 13.61 -7.13
CA SER A 47 26.00 14.69 -7.18
C SER A 47 26.63 15.99 -6.67
N PRO A 48 26.27 17.15 -7.22
CA PRO A 48 26.78 18.45 -6.76
C PRO A 48 26.62 18.68 -5.26
N THR A 49 25.46 18.36 -4.66
CA THR A 49 25.24 18.57 -3.22
C THR A 49 26.17 17.71 -2.37
N PHE A 50 26.25 16.41 -2.64
CA PHE A 50 27.10 15.51 -1.87
C PHE A 50 28.59 15.76 -2.13
N HIS A 51 28.97 16.00 -3.38
CA HIS A 51 30.37 16.19 -3.76
C HIS A 51 30.98 17.44 -3.11
N PHE A 52 30.17 18.47 -2.85
CA PHE A 52 30.63 19.69 -2.19
C PHE A 52 31.15 19.40 -0.78
N ASP A 53 30.40 18.66 0.04
CA ASP A 53 30.73 18.52 1.46
C ASP A 53 30.10 17.31 2.20
N GLY A 54 29.57 16.34 1.47
CA GLY A 54 28.95 15.12 2.01
C GLY A 54 29.91 14.24 2.82
N MET A 55 29.34 13.47 3.74
CA MET A 55 30.05 12.51 4.58
C MET A 55 29.73 11.09 4.14
N GLU A 56 30.69 10.41 3.52
CA GLU A 56 30.50 9.07 2.93
C GLU A 56 30.11 8.00 3.95
N ASP A 57 30.59 8.11 5.19
CA ASP A 57 30.27 7.23 6.30
C ASP A 57 28.84 7.40 6.85
N THR A 58 28.09 8.39 6.35
CA THR A 58 26.71 8.67 6.75
C THR A 58 25.67 8.27 5.70
N ILE A 59 26.10 7.70 4.56
CA ILE A 59 25.18 7.26 3.51
C ILE A 59 24.41 6.02 4.02
N GLU A 60 23.08 6.12 4.02
CA GLU A 60 22.17 5.07 4.44
C GLU A 60 21.09 4.85 3.38
N LEU A 61 20.85 3.59 2.99
CA LEU A 61 19.71 3.23 2.14
C LEU A 61 18.46 3.20 3.00
N ILE A 62 17.52 4.09 2.70
CA ILE A 62 16.25 4.20 3.44
C ILE A 62 15.19 3.29 2.82
N THR A 63 14.96 3.45 1.51
CA THR A 63 13.97 2.63 0.79
C THR A 63 14.40 2.38 -0.64
N VAL A 64 13.93 1.27 -1.20
CA VAL A 64 13.98 0.96 -2.63
C VAL A 64 12.67 0.28 -3.02
N TYR A 65 12.05 0.72 -4.11
CA TYR A 65 10.87 0.06 -4.65
C TYR A 65 10.76 0.25 -6.16
N THR A 66 10.07 -0.67 -6.82
CA THR A 66 9.79 -0.56 -8.27
C THR A 66 8.63 0.39 -8.53
N VAL A 67 8.70 1.16 -9.61
CA VAL A 67 7.55 1.90 -10.13
C VAL A 67 6.89 1.14 -11.29
N ARG A 68 5.68 1.53 -11.71
CA ARG A 68 4.99 0.98 -12.90
C ARG A 68 5.63 1.37 -14.24
N MET A 69 6.94 1.16 -14.33
CA MET A 69 7.74 1.26 -15.53
C MET A 69 8.76 0.11 -15.48
N PRO A 70 8.83 -0.76 -16.50
CA PRO A 70 9.76 -1.88 -16.50
C PRO A 70 11.19 -1.44 -16.21
N TYR A 71 11.90 -2.22 -15.41
CA TYR A 71 13.29 -1.96 -15.05
C TYR A 71 13.51 -0.55 -14.46
N THR A 72 12.57 -0.08 -13.64
CA THR A 72 12.65 1.23 -13.01
C THR A 72 12.44 1.14 -11.50
N TRP A 73 13.36 1.73 -10.75
CA TRP A 73 13.35 1.78 -9.29
C TRP A 73 13.45 3.21 -8.81
N THR A 74 12.76 3.48 -7.71
CA THR A 74 13.01 4.66 -6.88
C THR A 74 13.87 4.22 -5.72
N VAL A 75 15.01 4.87 -5.52
CA VAL A 75 15.97 4.62 -4.45
C VAL A 75 16.07 5.87 -3.59
N THR A 76 15.86 5.74 -2.29
CA THR A 76 15.96 6.83 -1.33
C THR A 76 17.19 6.63 -0.46
N LEU A 77 18.11 7.59 -0.51
CA LEU A 77 19.36 7.57 0.26
C LEU A 77 19.37 8.75 1.23
N LYS A 78 19.71 8.49 2.49
CA LYS A 78 20.00 9.51 3.49
C LYS A 78 21.51 9.75 3.56
N PHE A 79 21.93 11.00 3.79
CA PHE A 79 23.33 11.34 4.05
C PHE A 79 23.42 12.63 4.88
N THR A 80 24.61 12.92 5.42
CA THR A 80 24.90 14.18 6.12
C THR A 80 25.93 15.02 5.35
N SER A 81 25.68 16.31 5.23
CA SER A 81 26.62 17.32 4.73
C SER A 81 27.15 18.19 5.87
N ARG A 82 28.36 18.74 5.69
CA ARG A 82 29.01 19.62 6.70
C ARG A 82 28.46 21.05 6.72
N ASN A 83 27.78 21.46 5.67
CA ASN A 83 27.18 22.77 5.51
C ASN A 83 25.75 22.63 4.98
N ALA A 84 24.92 23.60 5.32
CA ALA A 84 23.56 23.69 4.79
C ALA A 84 23.55 24.05 3.29
N GLY A 85 22.43 23.73 2.63
CA GLY A 85 22.15 24.11 1.24
C GLY A 85 22.33 22.96 0.24
N TYR A 86 22.21 23.31 -1.05
CA TYR A 86 22.18 22.35 -2.16
C TYR A 86 23.13 22.77 -3.29
N GLY A 87 23.52 21.81 -4.10
CA GLY A 87 24.36 22.02 -5.28
C GLY A 87 25.83 22.30 -4.96
N ASP A 88 26.55 22.69 -6.02
CA ASP A 88 27.90 23.26 -5.89
C ASP A 88 27.79 24.69 -5.35
N ARG A 89 28.36 24.89 -4.17
CA ARG A 89 28.34 26.16 -3.42
C ARG A 89 29.73 26.81 -3.39
N SER A 90 30.60 26.43 -4.32
CA SER A 90 31.98 26.92 -4.40
C SER A 90 32.02 28.45 -4.54
N GLY A 91 32.64 29.11 -3.56
CA GLY A 91 32.78 30.57 -3.53
C GLY A 91 31.64 31.31 -2.81
N GLU A 92 30.66 30.59 -2.28
CA GLU A 92 29.59 31.16 -1.46
C GLU A 92 29.98 31.17 0.04
N MET A 93 29.37 32.08 0.82
CA MET A 93 29.45 31.99 2.28
C MET A 93 28.35 31.06 2.78
N VAL A 94 28.74 29.85 3.18
CA VAL A 94 27.82 28.82 3.68
C VAL A 94 27.86 28.69 5.20
N ALA A 95 26.74 28.25 5.80
CA ALA A 95 26.67 27.96 7.22
C ALA A 95 27.24 26.56 7.51
N THR A 96 28.24 26.48 8.38
CA THR A 96 28.88 25.23 8.81
C THR A 96 28.04 24.52 9.88
N VAL A 97 27.00 23.84 9.42
CA VAL A 97 26.08 23.06 10.26
C VAL A 97 25.90 21.68 9.63
N LEU A 98 26.04 20.63 10.46
CA LEU A 98 25.73 19.27 10.04
C LEU A 98 24.25 19.22 9.65
N THR A 99 24.00 18.92 8.38
CA THR A 99 22.66 18.91 7.81
C THR A 99 22.41 17.53 7.24
N GLU A 100 21.38 16.87 7.74
CA GLU A 100 20.89 15.62 7.18
C GLU A 100 20.08 15.92 5.93
N HIS A 101 20.34 15.16 4.89
CA HIS A 101 19.68 15.24 3.60
C HIS A 101 19.10 13.88 3.23
N THR A 102 18.02 13.90 2.46
CA THR A 102 17.46 12.72 1.79
C THR A 102 17.42 12.96 0.30
N MET A 103 18.04 12.07 -0.49
CA MET A 103 18.01 12.11 -1.94
C MET A 103 17.15 10.97 -2.50
N VAL A 104 16.13 11.34 -3.28
CA VAL A 104 15.28 10.41 -4.02
C VAL A 104 15.79 10.34 -5.45
N ILE A 105 16.23 9.15 -5.87
CA ILE A 105 16.84 8.90 -7.18
C ILE A 105 15.98 7.87 -7.92
N VAL A 106 15.53 8.22 -9.12
CA VAL A 106 14.81 7.28 -10.00
C VAL A 106 15.78 6.77 -11.05
N VAL A 107 15.97 5.46 -11.08
CA VAL A 107 16.85 4.77 -12.02
C VAL A 107 16.02 3.90 -12.95
N SER A 108 16.08 4.16 -14.25
CA SER A 108 15.34 3.43 -15.29
C SER A 108 16.31 2.85 -16.30
N VAL A 109 16.27 1.53 -16.50
CA VAL A 109 17.09 0.82 -17.48
C VAL A 109 18.59 1.15 -17.35
N GLY A 110 19.09 1.31 -16.12
CA GLY A 110 20.49 1.63 -15.84
C GLY A 110 20.85 3.11 -15.87
N GLU A 111 19.90 4.01 -16.13
CA GLU A 111 20.13 5.45 -16.21
C GLU A 111 19.37 6.20 -15.11
N VAL A 112 20.02 7.19 -14.51
CA VAL A 112 19.36 8.09 -13.56
C VAL A 112 18.51 9.09 -14.34
N ILE A 113 17.19 9.01 -14.17
CA ILE A 113 16.21 9.86 -14.86
C ILE A 113 15.62 10.95 -13.95
N SER A 114 15.80 10.82 -12.63
CA SER A 114 15.45 11.84 -11.63
C SER A 114 16.39 11.73 -10.44
N ALA A 115 16.78 12.86 -9.85
CA ALA A 115 17.51 12.90 -8.60
C ALA A 115 17.17 14.20 -7.85
N VAL A 116 16.59 14.06 -6.66
CA VAL A 116 16.03 15.18 -5.89
C VAL A 116 16.49 15.12 -4.46
N THR A 117 17.11 16.19 -3.97
CA THR A 117 17.52 16.33 -2.57
C THR A 117 16.47 17.13 -1.79
N ASP A 118 16.07 16.61 -0.64
CA ASP A 118 15.13 17.19 0.32
C ASP A 118 13.81 17.65 -0.29
N GLU A 119 13.34 16.95 -1.32
CA GLU A 119 12.14 17.30 -2.11
C GLU A 119 12.18 18.71 -2.72
N ALA A 120 13.34 19.37 -2.67
CA ALA A 120 13.47 20.80 -2.91
C ALA A 120 14.45 21.13 -4.03
N TYR A 121 15.45 20.29 -4.28
CA TYR A 121 16.52 20.57 -5.24
C TYR A 121 16.72 19.42 -6.22
N ASN A 122 16.61 19.71 -7.51
CA ASN A 122 16.88 18.73 -8.56
C ASN A 122 18.36 18.75 -8.94
N GLU A 123 19.07 17.64 -8.67
CA GLU A 123 20.51 17.49 -8.92
C GLU A 123 20.85 17.40 -10.41
N LEU A 124 19.92 16.95 -11.25
CA LEU A 124 20.14 16.82 -12.70
C LEU A 124 20.03 18.16 -13.41
N THR A 125 19.12 19.03 -12.96
CA THR A 125 18.87 20.34 -13.58
C THR A 125 19.50 21.50 -12.80
N SER A 126 20.01 21.24 -11.59
CA SER A 126 20.56 22.25 -10.67
C SER A 126 19.58 23.37 -10.32
N THR A 127 18.29 23.02 -10.17
CA THR A 127 17.22 23.98 -9.88
C THR A 127 16.44 23.60 -8.65
N MET A 128 16.05 24.60 -7.86
CA MET A 128 15.00 24.42 -6.86
C MET A 128 13.71 24.01 -7.55
N GLN A 129 13.11 22.92 -7.10
CA GLN A 129 11.89 22.39 -7.67
C GLN A 129 10.93 22.03 -6.54
N ASN A 130 9.70 22.54 -6.60
CA ASN A 130 8.60 21.97 -5.83
C ASN A 130 8.17 20.71 -6.58
N MET A 131 8.68 19.55 -6.18
CA MET A 131 8.42 18.29 -6.88
C MET A 131 7.32 17.46 -6.22
N PRO A 132 6.61 16.63 -7.01
CA PRO A 132 5.62 15.70 -6.51
C PRO A 132 6.29 14.71 -5.57
N LYS A 133 5.67 14.49 -4.41
CA LYS A 133 6.10 13.53 -3.40
C LYS A 133 6.15 12.14 -4.02
N SER A 134 7.01 11.26 -3.49
CA SER A 134 6.97 9.85 -3.88
C SER A 134 5.55 9.31 -3.67
N PRO A 135 5.04 8.37 -4.49
CA PRO A 135 3.67 7.86 -4.30
C PRO A 135 3.39 7.32 -2.90
N LEU A 136 4.40 6.67 -2.29
CA LEU A 136 4.33 6.25 -0.89
C LEU A 136 4.25 7.45 0.05
N LYS A 137 5.07 8.47 -0.16
CA LYS A 137 5.05 9.68 0.68
C LYS A 137 3.75 10.47 0.54
N GLU A 138 3.19 10.52 -0.66
CA GLU A 138 1.86 11.08 -0.92
C GLU A 138 0.79 10.30 -0.15
N ALA A 139 0.85 8.97 -0.17
CA ALA A 139 -0.05 8.13 0.61
C ALA A 139 0.13 8.31 2.13
N GLU A 140 1.35 8.42 2.64
CA GLU A 140 1.64 8.71 4.05
C GLU A 140 1.00 10.02 4.51
N ASP A 141 1.11 11.07 3.69
CA ASP A 141 0.54 12.37 4.00
C ASP A 141 -0.97 12.36 3.93
N ILE A 142 -1.56 11.71 2.93
CA ILE A 142 -3.01 11.50 2.83
C ILE A 142 -3.53 10.76 4.07
N ALA A 143 -2.87 9.66 4.46
CA ALA A 143 -3.23 8.88 5.63
C ALA A 143 -3.12 9.70 6.92
N SER A 144 -2.02 10.42 7.12
CA SER A 144 -1.78 11.24 8.31
C SER A 144 -2.75 12.42 8.41
N GLU A 145 -3.02 13.12 7.30
CA GLU A 145 -3.96 14.23 7.26
C GLU A 145 -5.39 13.79 7.50
N TRP A 146 -5.77 12.62 6.99
CA TRP A 146 -7.07 12.03 7.25
C TRP A 146 -7.20 11.62 8.73
N LEU A 147 -6.21 10.88 9.26
CA LEU A 147 -6.24 10.37 10.64
C LEU A 147 -6.32 11.51 11.67
N LYS A 148 -5.66 12.64 11.41
CA LYS A 148 -5.77 13.85 12.26
C LYS A 148 -7.20 14.39 12.41
N LYS A 149 -8.05 14.13 11.42
CA LYS A 149 -9.46 14.56 11.39
C LYS A 149 -10.41 13.45 11.82
N ALA A 150 -9.91 12.22 11.96
CA ALA A 150 -10.72 11.07 12.30
C ALA A 150 -11.25 11.18 13.74
N PRO A 151 -12.47 10.68 14.03
CA PRO A 151 -13.09 10.75 15.35
C PRO A 151 -12.18 10.39 16.54
N THR A 152 -11.44 9.29 16.51
CA THR A 152 -10.53 8.88 17.61
C THR A 152 -9.48 9.95 17.91
N PHE A 153 -8.70 10.36 16.91
CA PHE A 153 -7.61 11.32 17.12
C PHE A 153 -8.14 12.74 17.35
N SER A 154 -9.21 13.15 16.65
CA SER A 154 -9.78 14.48 16.79
C SER A 154 -10.46 14.69 18.15
N PHE A 155 -10.93 13.62 18.80
CA PHE A 155 -11.53 13.67 20.12
C PHE A 155 -10.50 14.05 21.19
N ASP A 156 -9.37 13.34 21.26
CA ASP A 156 -8.39 13.53 22.33
C ASP A 156 -6.94 13.12 22.00
N GLY A 157 -6.62 13.05 20.71
CA GLY A 157 -5.27 12.80 20.22
C GLY A 157 -4.27 13.87 20.66
N ILE A 158 -3.12 13.44 21.14
CA ILE A 158 -2.04 14.32 21.61
C ILE A 158 -1.27 14.81 20.38
N GLN A 159 -1.34 16.11 20.10
CA GLN A 159 -0.60 16.69 18.99
C GLN A 159 0.91 16.51 19.19
N GLY A 160 1.59 16.04 18.14
CA GLY A 160 3.04 15.83 18.14
C GLY A 160 3.51 14.42 18.52
N THR A 161 2.62 13.52 18.94
CA THR A 161 2.95 12.09 19.15
C THR A 161 2.69 11.24 17.90
N MET A 162 1.89 11.75 16.96
CA MET A 162 1.61 11.09 15.69
C MET A 162 2.87 10.97 14.83
N SER A 163 3.22 9.74 14.45
CA SER A 163 4.34 9.43 13.57
C SER A 163 4.00 8.25 12.65
N VAL A 164 4.37 8.36 11.38
CA VAL A 164 4.37 7.21 10.46
C VAL A 164 5.54 6.32 10.87
N ILE A 165 5.26 5.08 11.22
CA ILE A 165 6.28 4.11 11.66
C ILE A 165 6.59 3.05 10.59
N ASP A 166 5.66 2.82 9.65
CA ASP A 166 5.88 1.91 8.52
C ASP A 166 4.99 2.28 7.32
N GLY A 167 5.42 1.91 6.12
CA GLY A 167 4.75 2.21 4.85
C GLY A 167 5.05 1.15 3.80
N VAL A 168 4.06 0.33 3.46
CA VAL A 168 4.22 -0.82 2.56
C VAL A 168 3.34 -0.65 1.32
N ILE A 169 3.90 -0.94 0.15
CA ILE A 169 3.16 -1.00 -1.12
C ILE A 169 2.76 -2.45 -1.36
N ALA A 170 1.48 -2.70 -1.56
CA ALA A 170 1.02 -4.03 -1.98
C ALA A 170 1.12 -4.19 -3.51
N GLU A 171 1.48 -5.39 -3.93
CA GLU A 171 1.48 -5.82 -5.33
C GLU A 171 0.03 -6.04 -5.85
N SER A 172 -0.80 -5.00 -5.80
CA SER A 172 -2.20 -5.04 -6.22
C SER A 172 -2.51 -4.08 -7.38
N TYR A 173 -3.68 -4.29 -8.01
CA TYR A 173 -4.24 -3.34 -8.97
C TYR A 173 -5.67 -2.94 -8.58
N PRO A 174 -5.95 -1.65 -8.27
CA PRO A 174 -5.00 -0.54 -8.18
C PRO A 174 -3.93 -0.71 -7.07
N GLU A 175 -2.87 0.08 -7.11
CA GLU A 175 -1.82 0.05 -6.07
C GLU A 175 -2.41 0.47 -4.73
N GLN A 176 -2.07 -0.29 -3.70
CA GLN A 176 -2.50 -0.02 -2.34
C GLN A 176 -1.27 0.25 -1.46
N TYR A 177 -1.39 1.25 -0.62
CA TYR A 177 -0.37 1.70 0.31
C TYR A 177 -0.90 1.46 1.72
N PHE A 178 -0.21 0.63 2.48
CA PHE A 178 -0.49 0.32 3.88
C PHE A 178 0.41 1.20 4.73
N ILE A 179 -0.18 2.21 5.37
CA ILE A 179 0.55 3.18 6.20
C ILE A 179 0.25 2.88 7.66
N THR A 180 1.28 2.52 8.42
CA THR A 180 1.17 2.30 9.86
C THR A 180 1.57 3.58 10.60
N ILE A 181 0.66 4.11 11.41
CA ILE A 181 0.81 5.37 12.12
C ILE A 181 0.64 5.12 13.61
N SER A 182 1.65 5.46 14.42
CA SER A 182 1.53 5.45 15.88
C SER A 182 1.15 6.83 16.40
N PHE A 183 0.30 6.90 17.41
CA PHE A 183 -0.09 8.13 18.08
C PHE A 183 -0.59 7.86 19.51
N ASP A 184 -0.66 8.91 20.33
CA ASP A 184 -1.21 8.81 21.69
C ASP A 184 -2.53 9.58 21.83
N CYS A 185 -3.46 9.05 22.61
CA CYS A 185 -4.70 9.70 23.04
C CYS A 185 -4.70 9.93 24.56
N SER A 186 -5.44 10.94 25.02
CA SER A 186 -5.51 11.30 26.45
C SER A 186 -6.47 10.44 27.28
N HIS A 187 -7.32 9.65 26.60
CA HIS A 187 -8.23 8.69 27.18
C HIS A 187 -8.27 7.42 26.32
N ALA A 188 -8.51 6.28 26.98
CA ALA A 188 -8.67 4.99 26.32
C ALA A 188 -9.94 4.92 25.45
N GLY A 189 -9.90 4.05 24.44
CA GLY A 189 -11.01 3.74 23.54
C GLY A 189 -10.92 4.48 22.21
N TYR A 190 -11.94 4.28 21.37
CA TYR A 190 -11.96 4.71 19.98
C TYR A 190 -13.22 5.53 19.66
N GLY A 191 -13.21 6.27 18.56
CA GLY A 191 -14.31 7.08 18.04
C GLY A 191 -14.56 8.38 18.80
N ASP A 192 -15.66 9.04 18.43
CA ASP A 192 -16.22 10.17 19.18
C ASP A 192 -16.86 9.65 20.47
N ARG A 193 -16.38 10.19 21.60
CA ARG A 193 -16.76 9.77 22.95
C ARG A 193 -17.34 10.94 23.77
N THR A 194 -17.86 11.96 23.11
CA THR A 194 -18.34 13.23 23.73
C THR A 194 -19.32 13.02 24.89
N ASP A 195 -20.13 11.96 24.84
CA ASP A 195 -21.15 11.68 25.86
C ASP A 195 -20.74 10.61 26.90
N MET A 196 -19.46 10.23 26.94
CA MET A 196 -18.97 9.15 27.80
C MET A 196 -18.18 9.67 29.01
N MET A 197 -18.30 8.96 30.13
CA MET A 197 -17.42 9.15 31.29
C MET A 197 -16.14 8.34 31.08
N LEU A 198 -15.02 9.02 30.86
CA LEU A 198 -13.75 8.37 30.49
C LEU A 198 -12.70 8.41 31.61
N ALA A 199 -11.82 7.41 31.62
CA ALA A 199 -10.62 7.42 32.45
C ALA A 199 -9.54 8.28 31.80
N GLN A 200 -8.92 9.19 32.56
CA GLN A 200 -7.79 9.99 32.10
C GLN A 200 -6.51 9.17 32.16
N VAL A 201 -6.23 8.47 31.08
CA VAL A 201 -5.03 7.66 30.91
C VAL A 201 -4.53 7.84 29.49
N VAL A 202 -3.24 8.14 29.36
CA VAL A 202 -2.60 8.22 28.05
C VAL A 202 -2.51 6.80 27.49
N THR A 203 -3.10 6.59 26.31
CA THR A 203 -3.05 5.33 25.58
C THR A 203 -2.35 5.53 24.25
N GLN A 204 -1.40 4.65 23.97
CA GLN A 204 -0.75 4.58 22.67
C GLN A 204 -1.60 3.70 21.74
N HIS A 205 -1.71 4.13 20.49
CA HIS A 205 -2.47 3.47 19.44
C HIS A 205 -1.60 3.31 18.19
N GLU A 206 -1.91 2.29 17.40
CA GLU A 206 -1.36 2.04 16.08
C GLU A 206 -2.50 1.92 15.06
N ALA A 207 -2.54 2.84 14.09
CA ALA A 207 -3.49 2.79 12.99
C ALA A 207 -2.84 2.26 11.72
N VAL A 208 -3.44 1.24 11.11
CA VAL A 208 -3.12 0.80 9.75
C VAL A 208 -4.12 1.43 8.79
N VAL A 209 -3.65 2.39 8.00
CA VAL A 209 -4.44 3.13 7.03
C VAL A 209 -4.10 2.66 5.62
N VAL A 210 -5.11 2.22 4.87
CA VAL A 210 -4.94 1.76 3.48
C VAL A 210 -5.33 2.90 2.55
N VAL A 211 -4.40 3.34 1.72
CA VAL A 211 -4.62 4.35 0.69
C VAL A 211 -4.53 3.70 -0.69
N SER A 212 -5.51 3.99 -1.56
CA SER A 212 -5.50 3.54 -2.95
C SER A 212 -6.08 4.64 -3.82
N SER A 213 -5.47 4.90 -4.98
CA SER A 213 -5.94 5.93 -5.92
C SER A 213 -6.16 7.30 -5.24
N ASN A 214 -5.28 7.65 -4.29
CA ASN A 214 -5.36 8.86 -3.45
C ASN A 214 -6.63 8.97 -2.57
N GLN A 215 -7.28 7.86 -2.26
CA GLN A 215 -8.42 7.78 -1.36
C GLN A 215 -8.15 6.77 -0.24
N ILE A 216 -8.61 7.09 0.98
CA ILE A 216 -8.63 6.13 2.09
C ILE A 216 -9.62 5.02 1.75
N GLN A 217 -9.19 3.78 1.90
CA GLN A 217 -10.01 2.58 1.68
C GLN A 217 -10.34 1.87 3.00
N SER A 218 -9.48 2.01 4.00
CA SER A 218 -9.66 1.44 5.33
C SER A 218 -8.75 2.18 6.32
N ALA A 219 -9.15 2.22 7.59
CA ALA A 219 -8.31 2.71 8.67
C ALA A 219 -8.64 1.93 9.94
N VAL A 220 -7.81 0.95 10.29
CA VAL A 220 -8.04 0.11 11.48
C VAL A 220 -7.06 0.51 12.58
N ILE A 221 -7.59 0.88 13.73
CA ILE A 221 -6.85 1.24 14.93
C ILE A 221 -6.74 0.00 15.83
N ASP A 222 -5.51 -0.30 16.24
CA ASP A 222 -5.11 -1.42 17.11
C ASP A 222 -5.57 -2.80 16.62
N GLY A 223 -5.92 -2.91 15.34
CA GLY A 223 -6.54 -4.12 14.76
C GLY A 223 -7.98 -4.38 15.23
N GLU A 224 -8.56 -3.49 16.04
CA GLU A 224 -9.86 -3.68 16.70
C GLU A 224 -10.94 -2.75 16.12
N TRP A 225 -10.58 -1.52 15.77
CA TRP A 225 -11.55 -0.47 15.46
C TRP A 225 -11.36 0.09 14.06
N ASP A 226 -12.35 -0.12 13.18
CA ASP A 226 -12.36 0.46 11.84
C ASP A 226 -12.91 1.90 11.88
N GLU A 227 -11.98 2.85 11.98
CA GLU A 227 -12.23 4.28 12.02
C GLU A 227 -12.86 4.80 10.72
N PHE A 228 -12.57 4.16 9.59
CA PHE A 228 -13.08 4.56 8.29
C PHE A 228 -14.58 4.21 8.15
N LYS A 229 -14.98 3.02 8.62
CA LYS A 229 -16.40 2.59 8.61
C LYS A 229 -17.30 3.47 9.49
N VAL A 230 -16.76 4.06 10.55
CA VAL A 230 -17.54 4.93 11.47
C VAL A 230 -17.77 6.31 10.86
N GLY A 231 -16.90 6.76 9.95
CA GLY A 231 -17.02 8.04 9.23
C GLY A 231 -17.92 7.99 7.99
N GLU A 232 -18.26 6.80 7.49
CA GLU A 232 -19.23 6.60 6.41
C GLU A 232 -20.53 6.01 6.97
N GLU A 233 -21.60 6.80 7.04
CA GLU A 233 -22.93 6.20 6.91
C GLU A 233 -22.97 5.48 5.55
N ALA A 234 -22.74 4.17 5.58
CA ALA A 234 -22.99 3.16 4.55
C ALA A 234 -22.72 3.63 3.10
N ASN A 235 -21.47 3.52 2.64
CA ASN A 235 -21.26 3.25 1.23
C ASN A 235 -21.65 1.79 0.96
N SER A 236 -22.87 1.57 0.48
CA SER A 236 -23.53 0.27 0.26
C SER A 236 -22.90 -0.60 -0.84
N ASP A 237 -21.72 -0.27 -1.33
CA ASP A 237 -21.14 -0.84 -2.54
C ASP A 237 -20.01 -1.87 -2.28
N ILE A 238 -19.65 -2.09 -1.02
CA ILE A 238 -18.64 -3.09 -0.63
C ILE A 238 -19.25 -4.04 0.39
N LEU A 239 -19.29 -5.31 0.02
CA LEU A 239 -19.81 -6.41 0.83
C LEU A 239 -18.81 -6.70 1.95
N SER A 240 -19.24 -6.71 3.20
CA SER A 240 -18.38 -6.97 4.38
C SER A 240 -18.10 -8.46 4.58
N SER A 241 -17.08 -8.82 5.37
CA SER A 241 -16.82 -10.23 5.71
C SER A 241 -17.99 -10.89 6.45
N GLU A 242 -18.72 -10.12 7.27
CA GLU A 242 -19.93 -10.58 7.94
C GLU A 242 -21.08 -10.80 6.95
N ASP A 243 -21.29 -9.86 6.00
CA ASP A 243 -22.28 -10.05 4.93
C ASP A 243 -21.94 -11.27 4.07
N ALA A 244 -20.65 -11.51 3.80
CA ALA A 244 -20.19 -12.68 3.08
C ALA A 244 -20.51 -13.99 3.81
N VAL A 245 -20.31 -14.01 5.13
CA VAL A 245 -20.71 -15.15 5.98
C VAL A 245 -22.22 -15.35 5.91
N ASN A 246 -23.02 -14.30 6.05
CA ASN A 246 -24.48 -14.38 5.97
C ASN A 246 -24.98 -14.89 4.61
N ILE A 247 -24.36 -14.43 3.51
CA ILE A 247 -24.66 -14.89 2.15
C ILE A 247 -24.27 -16.37 1.97
N ALA A 248 -23.13 -16.80 2.51
CA ALA A 248 -22.72 -18.21 2.49
C ALA A 248 -23.69 -19.09 3.30
N ILE A 249 -24.12 -18.64 4.49
CA ILE A 249 -25.13 -19.34 5.30
C ILE A 249 -26.44 -19.46 4.51
N GLN A 250 -26.90 -18.36 3.90
CA GLN A 250 -28.14 -18.39 3.10
C GLN A 250 -28.03 -19.39 1.95
N TYR A 251 -26.92 -19.38 1.21
CA TYR A 251 -26.66 -20.35 0.16
C TYR A 251 -26.72 -21.79 0.69
N LEU A 252 -26.09 -22.07 1.83
CA LEU A 252 -26.12 -23.40 2.44
C LEU A 252 -27.54 -23.84 2.82
N LYS A 253 -28.34 -22.96 3.42
CA LYS A 253 -29.73 -23.29 3.80
C LYS A 253 -30.61 -23.63 2.59
N GLU A 254 -30.36 -23.00 1.46
CA GLU A 254 -31.12 -23.22 0.22
C GLU A 254 -30.70 -24.52 -0.50
N ASN A 255 -29.46 -24.97 -0.32
CA ASN A 255 -28.88 -26.07 -1.09
C ASN A 255 -28.62 -27.34 -0.27
N TYR A 256 -28.52 -27.25 1.07
CA TYR A 256 -28.17 -28.36 1.96
C TYR A 256 -29.15 -28.45 3.14
N HIS A 257 -29.82 -29.60 3.27
CA HIS A 257 -30.77 -29.84 4.36
C HIS A 257 -30.06 -29.92 5.73
N GLU A 258 -28.80 -30.36 5.73
CA GLU A 258 -27.91 -30.47 6.88
C GLU A 258 -27.57 -29.11 7.51
N ALA A 259 -27.76 -28.01 6.78
CA ALA A 259 -27.56 -26.64 7.27
C ALA A 259 -28.87 -25.93 7.67
N SER A 260 -29.99 -26.66 7.76
CA SER A 260 -31.31 -26.07 8.02
C SER A 260 -31.45 -25.42 9.41
N ASP A 261 -30.68 -25.87 10.39
CA ASP A 261 -30.58 -25.35 11.75
C ASP A 261 -29.57 -24.21 11.90
N LEU A 262 -28.79 -23.90 10.86
CA LEU A 262 -27.88 -22.76 10.85
C LEU A 262 -28.66 -21.44 10.75
N GLU A 263 -28.55 -20.57 11.75
CA GLU A 263 -29.25 -19.28 11.80
C GLU A 263 -28.38 -18.12 11.28
N ILE A 264 -28.98 -17.24 10.47
CA ILE A 264 -28.34 -16.00 10.00
C ILE A 264 -28.44 -14.97 11.12
N GLY A 265 -27.32 -14.32 11.45
CA GLY A 265 -27.28 -13.33 12.53
C GLY A 265 -27.42 -13.91 13.95
N ALA A 266 -27.05 -15.18 14.15
CA ALA A 266 -26.96 -15.77 15.48
C ALA A 266 -25.91 -15.03 16.35
N GLU A 267 -26.03 -15.13 17.67
CA GLU A 267 -25.02 -14.60 18.59
C GLU A 267 -23.77 -15.50 18.57
N TRP A 268 -22.85 -15.21 17.65
CA TRP A 268 -21.59 -15.93 17.50
C TRP A 268 -20.55 -15.47 18.52
N SER A 269 -19.78 -16.42 19.06
CA SER A 269 -18.48 -16.13 19.66
C SER A 269 -17.49 -15.85 18.55
N VAL A 270 -17.03 -14.60 18.44
CA VAL A 270 -16.12 -14.14 17.38
C VAL A 270 -14.68 -14.12 17.88
N SER A 271 -13.74 -14.64 17.09
CA SER A 271 -12.30 -14.52 17.37
C SER A 271 -11.51 -14.14 16.11
N ASN A 272 -10.47 -13.33 16.29
CA ASN A 272 -9.54 -12.98 15.23
C ASN A 272 -8.39 -14.01 15.22
N LEU A 273 -8.25 -14.74 14.12
CA LEU A 273 -7.20 -15.75 13.91
C LEU A 273 -6.08 -15.27 13.00
N THR A 274 -6.06 -13.97 12.66
CA THR A 274 -5.00 -13.37 11.85
C THR A 274 -3.66 -13.49 12.61
N PRO A 275 -2.61 -14.11 12.03
CA PRO A 275 -1.32 -14.21 12.69
C PRO A 275 -0.74 -12.83 13.03
N GLU A 276 -0.16 -12.70 14.23
CA GLU A 276 0.54 -11.47 14.63
C GLU A 276 1.66 -11.14 13.62
N GLY A 277 1.68 -9.90 13.14
CA GLY A 277 2.64 -9.41 12.14
C GLY A 277 2.28 -9.71 10.68
N LEU A 278 1.16 -10.37 10.39
CA LEU A 278 0.69 -10.56 9.02
C LEU A 278 -0.10 -9.33 8.55
N LEU A 279 0.53 -8.49 7.72
CA LEU A 279 -0.13 -7.37 7.05
C LEU A 279 -0.69 -7.82 5.70
N GLY A 280 -1.94 -7.49 5.41
CA GLY A 280 -2.56 -7.72 4.09
C GLY A 280 -3.49 -8.93 3.97
N ALA A 281 -3.69 -9.71 5.03
CA ALA A 281 -4.73 -10.74 5.07
C ALA A 281 -5.37 -10.79 6.46
N SER A 282 -6.62 -11.21 6.52
CA SER A 282 -7.36 -11.38 7.76
C SER A 282 -8.06 -12.74 7.78
N THR A 283 -8.18 -13.32 8.97
CA THR A 283 -8.98 -14.50 9.22
C THR A 283 -9.79 -14.30 10.48
N ILE A 284 -11.11 -14.42 10.35
CA ILE A 284 -12.06 -14.30 11.47
C ILE A 284 -12.79 -15.62 11.62
N GLU A 285 -12.95 -16.07 12.85
CA GLU A 285 -13.70 -17.26 13.22
C GLU A 285 -14.97 -16.89 14.00
N TYR A 286 -16.07 -17.56 13.67
CA TYR A 286 -17.37 -17.46 14.34
C TYR A 286 -17.74 -18.85 14.87
N MET A 287 -18.06 -18.96 16.16
CA MET A 287 -18.46 -20.22 16.81
C MET A 287 -19.78 -20.09 17.55
N GLY A 288 -20.70 -21.04 17.36
CA GLY A 288 -22.05 -20.96 17.90
C GLY A 288 -22.88 -22.19 17.50
N ASP A 289 -23.72 -22.68 18.41
CA ASP A 289 -24.68 -23.77 18.16
C ASP A 289 -24.11 -25.01 17.43
N GLY A 290 -22.87 -25.38 17.75
CA GLY A 290 -22.20 -26.55 17.16
C GLY A 290 -21.62 -26.31 15.76
N TRP A 291 -21.67 -25.07 15.27
CA TRP A 291 -21.08 -24.61 14.02
C TRP A 291 -19.79 -23.83 14.28
N THR A 292 -18.85 -23.93 13.34
CA THR A 292 -17.61 -23.16 13.28
C THR A 292 -17.46 -22.63 11.86
N ILE A 293 -17.36 -21.32 11.73
CA ILE A 293 -17.24 -20.62 10.44
C ILE A 293 -15.93 -19.86 10.45
N LYS A 294 -15.10 -20.06 9.43
CA LYS A 294 -13.89 -19.27 9.20
C LYS A 294 -14.03 -18.49 7.92
N VAL A 295 -13.87 -17.17 8.00
CA VAL A 295 -13.77 -16.31 6.82
C VAL A 295 -12.35 -15.78 6.70
N SER A 296 -11.73 -16.00 5.55
CA SER A 296 -10.39 -15.53 5.23
C SER A 296 -10.43 -14.63 4.02
N TYR A 297 -9.73 -13.50 4.06
CA TYR A 297 -9.70 -12.56 2.94
C TYR A 297 -8.42 -11.73 2.94
N PRO A 298 -7.93 -11.34 1.76
CA PRO A 298 -6.93 -10.29 1.65
C PRO A 298 -7.54 -8.95 2.09
N VAL A 299 -6.79 -8.13 2.83
CA VAL A 299 -7.20 -6.77 3.22
C VAL A 299 -6.98 -5.84 2.02
N VAL A 300 -7.86 -5.94 1.02
CA VAL A 300 -7.79 -5.20 -0.25
C VAL A 300 -9.15 -4.61 -0.61
N TRP A 301 -9.21 -3.63 -1.52
CA TRP A 301 -10.49 -3.17 -2.06
C TRP A 301 -11.20 -4.31 -2.81
N LYS A 302 -12.45 -4.57 -2.44
CA LYS A 302 -13.32 -5.57 -3.06
C LYS A 302 -12.75 -7.00 -2.96
N PRO A 303 -12.48 -7.50 -1.74
CA PRO A 303 -11.90 -8.81 -1.57
C PRO A 303 -12.92 -9.89 -1.97
N THR A 304 -12.41 -11.02 -2.45
CA THR A 304 -13.19 -12.26 -2.48
C THR A 304 -12.99 -12.95 -1.14
N TYR A 305 -14.09 -13.28 -0.47
CA TYR A 305 -14.07 -13.92 0.85
C TYR A 305 -14.02 -15.43 0.68
N MET A 306 -13.06 -16.08 1.30
CA MET A 306 -13.01 -17.53 1.42
C MET A 306 -13.73 -17.93 2.71
N VAL A 307 -14.76 -18.77 2.60
CA VAL A 307 -15.60 -19.17 3.73
C VAL A 307 -15.51 -20.69 3.89
N GLN A 308 -15.16 -21.12 5.10
CA GLN A 308 -15.17 -22.51 5.53
C GLN A 308 -16.19 -22.67 6.64
N ILE A 309 -17.07 -23.66 6.53
CA ILE A 309 -18.15 -23.91 7.48
C ILE A 309 -18.09 -25.37 7.91
N GLU A 310 -18.03 -25.60 9.20
CA GLU A 310 -17.99 -26.93 9.80
C GLU A 310 -19.08 -27.05 10.88
N ASN A 311 -19.66 -28.24 11.02
CA ASN A 311 -20.57 -28.58 12.11
C ASN A 311 -20.06 -29.80 12.88
N THR A 312 -20.30 -29.83 14.18
CA THR A 312 -19.96 -30.95 15.07
C THR A 312 -20.57 -32.31 14.66
N SER A 313 -21.64 -32.32 13.85
CA SER A 313 -22.23 -33.52 13.24
C SER A 313 -21.38 -34.13 12.12
N GLY A 314 -20.34 -33.43 11.65
CA GLY A 314 -19.45 -33.87 10.59
C GLY A 314 -19.71 -33.24 9.22
N PHE A 315 -20.63 -32.27 9.13
CA PHE A 315 -20.82 -31.47 7.92
C PHE A 315 -19.64 -30.50 7.73
N THR A 316 -19.12 -30.42 6.51
CA THR A 316 -18.04 -29.51 6.12
C THR A 316 -18.33 -28.92 4.75
N TRP A 317 -18.12 -27.61 4.61
CA TRP A 317 -18.29 -26.89 3.35
C TRP A 317 -17.20 -25.84 3.19
N THR A 318 -16.75 -25.65 1.95
CA THR A 318 -15.82 -24.57 1.58
C THR A 318 -16.29 -23.90 0.29
N GLY A 319 -16.28 -22.58 0.29
CA GLY A 319 -16.58 -21.80 -0.90
C GLY A 319 -16.02 -20.40 -0.82
N SER A 320 -16.34 -19.60 -1.83
CA SER A 320 -16.00 -18.18 -1.88
C SER A 320 -17.21 -17.32 -2.16
N VAL A 321 -17.18 -16.08 -1.64
CA VAL A 321 -18.20 -15.06 -1.87
C VAL A 321 -17.52 -13.83 -2.44
N ASP A 322 -17.93 -13.42 -3.65
CA ASP A 322 -17.43 -12.21 -4.28
C ASP A 322 -18.20 -10.95 -3.84
N GLN A 323 -17.76 -9.80 -4.31
CA GLN A 323 -18.34 -8.50 -3.96
C GLN A 323 -19.70 -8.23 -4.61
N ASN A 324 -20.13 -9.07 -5.54
CA ASN A 324 -21.48 -9.04 -6.08
C ASN A 324 -22.42 -9.96 -5.30
N GLY A 325 -21.94 -10.61 -4.23
CA GLY A 325 -22.68 -11.59 -3.45
C GLY A 325 -22.80 -12.95 -4.15
N SER A 326 -21.97 -13.23 -5.16
CA SER A 326 -21.99 -14.51 -5.86
C SER A 326 -21.19 -15.56 -5.09
N VAL A 327 -21.84 -16.69 -4.80
CA VAL A 327 -21.21 -17.83 -4.11
C VAL A 327 -20.64 -18.81 -5.13
N THR A 328 -19.37 -19.18 -4.97
CA THR A 328 -18.73 -20.27 -5.72
C THR A 328 -18.29 -21.36 -4.76
N GLU A 329 -18.85 -22.55 -4.91
CA GLU A 329 -18.44 -23.71 -4.12
C GLU A 329 -17.10 -24.26 -4.61
N ILE A 330 -16.23 -24.62 -3.66
CA ILE A 330 -14.92 -25.20 -3.95
C ILE A 330 -14.99 -26.66 -3.53
N THR A 331 -15.16 -27.53 -4.52
CA THR A 331 -15.15 -28.98 -4.32
C THR A 331 -13.70 -29.47 -4.30
N GLU A 332 -13.32 -30.23 -3.26
CA GLU A 332 -12.09 -31.04 -3.29
C GLU A 332 -12.20 -32.21 -4.27
#